data_AF-R4UMH4-F1
#
_entry.id   AF-R4UMH4-F1
#
_cell.length_a   1.000
_cell.length_b   1.000
_cell.length_c   1.000
_cell.angle_alpha   90.00
_cell.angle_beta   90.00
_cell.angle_gamma   90.00
#
_symmetry.space_group_name_H-M   'P 1'
#
loop_
_entity.id
_entity.type
_entity.pdbx_description
1 polymer ?
#
loop_
_entity_poly.entity_id
_entity_poly.type
_entity_poly.pdbx_seq_one_letter_code
_entity_poly.pdbx_strand_id
1 'polypeptide(L)'
;MWRKTVTNGTVCNGVDPNRNWDDHWNEGGASSDECSEIYAGTGPFSTVEAASLSATIRELKPTVYFCLHSYSQLLMFPYGHRYETADNYDELLEIGNKSALALSQRYGTKYVVGSIIDAIYEATGG
;
A
#
# COMPACT_ATOMS: atom_id res chain seq x y z
N MET A 1 -2.35 -19.27 -5.07
CA MET A 1 -1.46 -18.31 -5.77
C MET A 1 -0.77 -17.50 -4.70
N TRP A 2 0.56 -17.39 -4.72
CA TRP A 2 1.35 -16.83 -3.62
C TRP A 2 1.45 -15.30 -3.69
N ARG A 3 1.41 -14.60 -2.55
CA ARG A 3 1.57 -13.12 -2.50
C ARG A 3 2.41 -12.55 -1.34
N LYS A 4 2.60 -13.32 -0.27
CA LYS A 4 3.30 -12.86 0.95
C LYS A 4 4.83 -12.95 0.79
N THR A 5 5.59 -12.43 1.75
CA THR A 5 7.03 -12.74 1.88
C THR A 5 7.24 -14.23 2.17
N VAL A 6 8.47 -14.74 2.12
CA VAL A 6 8.76 -16.13 2.52
C VAL A 6 9.57 -16.12 3.81
N THR A 7 8.96 -16.57 4.90
CA THR A 7 9.58 -16.64 6.23
C THR A 7 9.56 -18.07 6.74
N ASN A 8 10.75 -18.69 6.84
CA ASN A 8 10.90 -20.07 7.29
C ASN A 8 10.70 -20.19 8.81
N GLY A 9 10.21 -21.35 9.26
CA GLY A 9 10.11 -21.69 10.70
C GLY A 9 8.83 -21.22 11.40
N THR A 10 7.80 -20.84 10.65
CA THR A 10 6.46 -20.50 11.15
C THR A 10 5.44 -21.59 10.78
N VAL A 11 4.27 -21.62 11.41
CA VAL A 11 3.22 -22.61 11.06
C VAL A 11 2.68 -22.32 9.66
N CYS A 12 2.53 -21.02 9.35
CA CYS A 12 2.11 -20.53 8.04
C CYS A 12 3.12 -19.53 7.50
N ASN A 13 3.59 -19.81 6.28
CA ASN A 13 4.66 -19.03 5.67
C ASN A 13 4.22 -17.59 5.35
N GLY A 14 5.06 -16.63 5.73
CA GLY A 14 5.06 -15.29 5.15
C GLY A 14 4.15 -14.25 5.78
N VAL A 15 4.50 -12.99 5.56
CA VAL A 15 3.79 -11.77 5.99
C VAL A 15 3.36 -11.00 4.75
N ASP A 16 2.21 -10.32 4.79
CA ASP A 16 1.83 -9.36 3.75
C ASP A 16 2.73 -8.12 3.86
N PRO A 17 3.65 -7.89 2.91
CA PRO A 17 4.58 -6.76 3.00
C PRO A 17 3.87 -5.41 2.91
N ASN A 18 2.64 -5.36 2.39
CA ASN A 18 1.81 -4.14 2.32
C ASN A 18 0.81 -4.02 3.50
N ARG A 19 1.08 -4.75 4.59
CA ARG A 19 0.46 -4.59 5.93
C ARG A 19 1.52 -4.50 7.04
N ASN A 20 2.80 -4.43 6.67
CA ASN A 20 3.94 -4.54 7.59
C ASN A 20 4.66 -3.21 7.83
N TRP A 21 4.12 -2.08 7.38
CA TRP A 21 4.68 -0.76 7.64
C TRP A 21 4.21 -0.17 8.97
N ASP A 22 5.00 0.73 9.54
CA ASP A 22 4.70 1.47 10.77
C ASP A 22 3.78 2.67 10.49
N ASP A 23 2.64 2.41 9.86
CA ASP A 23 1.56 3.36 9.64
C ASP A 23 0.25 2.71 10.10
N HIS A 24 -0.17 3.04 11.33
CA HIS A 24 -1.36 2.47 11.96
C HIS A 24 -1.38 0.93 11.99
N TRP A 25 -0.21 0.33 12.22
CA TRP A 25 0.03 -1.10 12.02
C TRP A 25 -1.03 -1.98 12.69
N ASN A 26 -1.74 -2.75 11.87
CA ASN A 26 -2.75 -3.73 12.29
C ASN A 26 -3.91 -3.13 13.10
N GLU A 27 -4.25 -1.85 12.88
CA GLU A 27 -5.43 -1.20 13.49
C GLU A 27 -6.73 -1.49 12.70
N GLY A 28 -6.63 -1.84 11.41
CA GLY A 28 -7.78 -2.10 10.52
C GLY A 28 -7.37 -2.64 9.14
N GLY A 29 -8.21 -3.46 8.51
CA GLY A 29 -7.94 -3.99 7.15
C GLY A 29 -6.71 -4.93 7.02
N ALA A 30 -6.23 -5.47 8.14
CA ALA A 30 -5.12 -6.42 8.25
C ALA A 30 -5.51 -7.58 9.19
N SER A 31 -4.67 -8.60 9.32
CA SER A 31 -4.92 -9.75 10.20
C SER A 31 -3.73 -10.06 11.10
N SER A 32 -4.02 -10.53 12.31
CA SER A 32 -3.05 -11.13 13.24
C SER A 32 -2.90 -12.65 13.10
N ASP A 33 -3.72 -13.30 12.26
CA ASP A 33 -3.62 -14.73 11.96
C ASP A 33 -2.49 -14.98 10.96
N GLU A 34 -1.45 -15.72 11.37
CA GLU A 34 -0.27 -16.06 10.54
C GLU A 34 -0.63 -16.79 9.23
N CYS A 35 -1.75 -17.50 9.21
CA CYS A 35 -2.25 -18.22 8.03
C CYS A 35 -3.07 -17.34 7.10
N SER A 36 -3.44 -16.12 7.53
CA SER A 36 -4.13 -15.16 6.70
C SER A 36 -3.25 -14.69 5.55
N GLU A 37 -3.90 -14.47 4.41
CA GLU A 37 -3.27 -13.79 3.28
C GLU A 37 -2.88 -12.37 3.66
N ILE A 38 -3.66 -11.64 4.48
CA ILE A 38 -3.41 -10.26 4.93
C ILE A 38 -2.70 -10.19 6.30
N TYR A 39 -1.91 -11.22 6.64
CA TYR A 39 -1.18 -11.25 7.91
C TYR A 39 -0.19 -10.09 8.01
N ALA A 40 -0.32 -9.25 9.06
CA ALA A 40 0.45 -8.03 9.25
C ALA A 40 1.88 -8.25 9.78
N GLY A 41 2.20 -9.48 10.22
CA GLY A 41 3.47 -9.82 10.85
C GLY A 41 3.42 -9.76 12.37
N THR A 42 4.57 -9.92 13.01
CA THR A 42 4.69 -9.89 14.49
C THR A 42 4.86 -8.48 15.05
N GLY A 43 5.07 -7.50 14.18
CA GLY A 43 5.23 -6.08 14.49
C GLY A 43 5.48 -5.28 13.20
N PRO A 44 5.45 -3.94 13.27
CA PRO A 44 5.84 -3.11 12.14
C PRO A 44 7.30 -3.41 11.76
N PHE A 45 7.56 -3.46 10.46
CA PHE A 45 8.85 -3.78 9.84
C PHE A 45 9.44 -5.13 10.31
N SER A 46 8.61 -6.11 10.68
CA SER A 46 9.08 -7.45 11.05
C SER A 46 9.68 -8.24 9.89
N THR A 47 9.41 -7.83 8.64
CA THR A 47 10.03 -8.41 7.43
C THR A 47 11.30 -7.66 7.04
N VAL A 48 12.33 -8.38 6.59
CA VAL A 48 13.59 -7.77 6.18
C VAL A 48 13.40 -6.87 4.95
N GLU A 49 12.47 -7.22 4.08
CA GLU A 49 12.12 -6.47 2.87
C GLU A 49 11.53 -5.10 3.23
N ALA A 50 10.50 -5.04 4.10
CA ALA A 50 9.90 -3.77 4.52
C ALA A 50 10.89 -2.93 5.35
N ALA A 51 11.63 -3.56 6.26
CA ALA A 51 12.64 -2.87 7.08
C ALA A 51 13.74 -2.23 6.21
N SER A 52 14.26 -2.96 5.22
CA SER A 52 15.34 -2.48 4.35
C SER A 52 14.87 -1.35 3.44
N LEU A 53 13.65 -1.46 2.89
CA LEU A 53 13.09 -0.40 2.05
C LEU A 53 12.80 0.87 2.86
N SER A 54 12.22 0.74 4.06
CA SER A 54 11.99 1.86 4.98
C SER A 54 13.30 2.57 5.34
N ALA A 55 14.36 1.82 5.67
CA ALA A 55 15.68 2.38 5.93
C ALA A 55 16.24 3.15 4.72
N THR A 56 16.12 2.57 3.52
CA THR A 56 16.60 3.19 2.28
C THR A 56 15.84 4.49 1.96
N ILE A 57 14.53 4.52 2.14
CA ILE A 57 13.71 5.74 1.93
C ILE A 57 14.09 6.82 2.93
N ARG A 58 14.32 6.47 4.21
CA ARG A 58 14.76 7.43 5.24
C ARG A 58 16.14 8.03 4.93
N GLU A 59 17.03 7.26 4.33
CA GLU A 59 18.35 7.71 3.89
C GLU A 59 18.26 8.61 2.66
N LEU A 60 17.56 8.17 1.60
CA LEU A 60 17.48 8.88 0.32
C LEU A 60 16.59 10.12 0.37
N LYS A 61 15.56 10.12 1.23
CA LYS A 61 14.55 11.18 1.36
C LYS A 61 13.98 11.62 0.00
N PRO A 62 13.39 10.68 -0.77
CA PRO A 62 12.87 11.00 -2.09
C PRO A 62 11.71 12.01 -2.00
N THR A 63 11.60 12.87 -3.00
CA THR A 63 10.47 13.80 -3.12
C THR A 63 9.16 13.10 -3.53
N VAL A 64 9.26 11.94 -4.19
CA VAL A 64 8.13 11.18 -4.71
C VAL A 64 8.36 9.69 -4.45
N TYR A 65 7.30 8.99 -4.03
CA TYR A 65 7.27 7.54 -3.87
C TYR A 65 6.10 6.95 -4.67
N PHE A 66 6.38 5.93 -5.48
CA PHE A 66 5.36 5.15 -6.19
C PHE A 66 5.51 3.68 -5.83
N CYS A 67 4.41 3.05 -5.43
CA CYS A 67 4.32 1.61 -5.23
C CYS A 67 3.35 1.00 -6.25
N LEU A 68 3.82 0.02 -7.04
CA LEU A 68 3.06 -0.54 -8.16
C LEU A 68 2.46 -1.89 -7.79
N HIS A 69 1.14 -2.01 -7.93
CA HIS A 69 0.38 -3.24 -7.71
C HIS A 69 -0.50 -3.57 -8.92
N SER A 70 -1.05 -4.77 -8.92
CA SER A 70 -2.10 -5.20 -9.85
C SER A 70 -3.10 -6.09 -9.12
N TYR A 71 -4.36 -6.21 -9.56
CA TYR A 71 -5.01 -5.59 -10.72
C TYR A 71 -5.92 -4.42 -10.29
N SER A 72 -7.00 -4.16 -11.03
CA SER A 72 -8.11 -3.23 -10.73
C SER A 72 -8.05 -1.83 -11.36
N GLN A 73 -6.93 -1.46 -12.00
CA GLN A 73 -6.78 -0.16 -12.68
C GLN A 73 -7.12 1.01 -11.74
N LEU A 74 -6.45 1.05 -10.59
CA LEU A 74 -6.60 2.11 -9.60
C LEU A 74 -5.31 2.94 -9.55
N LEU A 75 -5.44 4.26 -9.42
CA LEU A 75 -4.36 5.18 -9.10
C LEU A 75 -4.71 5.85 -7.78
N MET A 76 -4.07 5.38 -6.72
CA MET A 76 -4.44 5.73 -5.35
C MET A 76 -3.37 6.57 -4.68
N PHE A 77 -3.79 7.35 -3.70
CA PHE A 77 -2.93 8.13 -2.82
C PHE A 77 -3.44 8.04 -1.37
N PRO A 78 -2.68 8.50 -0.36
CA PRO A 78 -3.09 8.38 1.04
C PRO A 78 -4.45 9.06 1.35
N TYR A 79 -5.18 8.63 2.36
CA TYR A 79 -4.86 7.57 3.33
C TYR A 79 -5.62 6.27 3.06
N GLY A 80 -5.09 5.17 3.61
CA GLY A 80 -5.78 3.88 3.63
C GLY A 80 -6.48 3.57 4.96
N HIS A 81 -6.00 4.15 6.05
CA HIS A 81 -6.44 3.83 7.42
C HIS A 81 -7.57 4.71 7.96
N ARG A 82 -7.91 5.80 7.26
CA ARG A 82 -8.92 6.76 7.74
C ARG A 82 -9.56 7.54 6.59
N TYR A 83 -10.78 8.04 6.82
CA TYR A 83 -11.57 8.78 5.83
C TYR A 83 -11.20 10.27 5.74
N GLU A 84 -10.51 10.82 6.73
CA GLU A 84 -10.00 12.19 6.66
C GLU A 84 -8.97 12.32 5.54
N THR A 85 -9.16 13.32 4.69
CA THR A 85 -8.30 13.60 3.54
C THR A 85 -6.91 14.10 3.98
N ALA A 86 -5.89 13.82 3.16
CA ALA A 86 -4.57 14.43 3.33
C ALA A 86 -4.59 15.96 3.17
N ASP A 87 -3.65 16.65 3.82
CA ASP A 87 -3.56 18.11 3.77
C ASP A 87 -3.44 18.65 2.33
N ASN A 88 -2.81 17.89 1.44
CA ASN A 88 -2.64 18.19 0.03
C ASN A 88 -3.54 17.35 -0.90
N TYR A 89 -4.70 16.90 -0.41
CA TYR A 89 -5.62 16.03 -1.15
C TYR A 89 -5.99 16.56 -2.54
N ASP A 90 -6.32 17.85 -2.67
CA ASP A 90 -6.72 18.44 -3.96
C ASP A 90 -5.59 18.39 -5.00
N GLU A 91 -4.34 18.61 -4.57
CA GLU A 91 -3.15 18.50 -5.42
C GLU A 91 -2.93 17.05 -5.88
N LEU A 92 -3.04 16.09 -4.96
CA LEU A 92 -2.93 14.65 -5.27
C LEU A 92 -4.00 14.20 -6.25
N LEU A 93 -5.24 14.65 -6.05
CA LEU A 93 -6.36 14.34 -6.93
C LEU A 93 -6.17 14.96 -8.32
N GLU A 94 -5.66 16.19 -8.41
CA GLU A 94 -5.34 16.82 -9.70
C GLU A 94 -4.24 16.05 -10.45
N ILE A 95 -3.14 15.72 -9.77
CA ILE A 95 -2.03 14.93 -10.34
C ILE A 95 -2.51 13.56 -10.79
N GLY A 96 -3.30 12.88 -9.97
CA GLY A 96 -3.86 11.56 -10.27
C GLY A 96 -4.78 11.58 -11.49
N ASN A 97 -5.68 12.56 -11.59
CA ASN A 97 -6.59 12.70 -12.73
C ASN A 97 -5.84 13.02 -14.03
N LYS A 98 -4.85 13.91 -14.00
CA LYS A 98 -3.98 14.17 -15.16
C LYS A 98 -3.23 12.92 -15.60
N SER A 99 -2.74 12.12 -14.64
CA SER A 99 -2.01 10.89 -14.92
C SER A 99 -2.92 9.80 -15.51
N ALA A 100 -4.11 9.60 -14.95
CA ALA A 100 -5.11 8.67 -15.48
C ALA A 100 -5.55 9.06 -16.90
N LEU A 101 -5.75 10.36 -17.15
CA LEU A 101 -6.06 10.85 -18.49
C LEU A 101 -4.91 10.54 -19.47
N ALA A 102 -3.66 10.81 -19.10
CA ALA A 102 -2.50 10.52 -19.94
C ALA A 102 -2.36 9.01 -20.23
N LEU A 103 -2.54 8.15 -19.22
CA LEU A 103 -2.54 6.69 -19.39
C LEU A 103 -3.63 6.23 -20.39
N SER A 104 -4.80 6.84 -20.35
CA SER A 104 -5.92 6.49 -21.22
C SER A 104 -5.67 6.82 -22.70
N GLN A 105 -4.79 7.77 -23.02
CA GLN A 105 -4.58 8.24 -24.41
C GLN A 105 -4.08 7.13 -25.35
N ARG A 106 -3.30 6.16 -24.84
CA ARG A 106 -2.68 5.13 -25.68
C ARG A 106 -3.65 4.00 -26.04
N TYR A 107 -4.41 3.51 -25.07
CA TYR A 107 -5.22 2.29 -25.21
C TYR A 107 -6.65 2.42 -24.68
N GLY A 108 -7.08 3.60 -24.23
CA GLY A 108 -8.42 3.82 -23.67
C GLY A 108 -8.64 3.19 -22.30
N THR A 109 -7.60 2.64 -21.65
CA THR A 109 -7.69 2.06 -20.31
C THR A 109 -8.07 3.14 -19.29
N LYS A 110 -9.17 2.91 -18.56
CA LYS A 110 -9.69 3.84 -17.56
C LYS A 110 -9.23 3.47 -16.17
N TYR A 111 -8.71 4.45 -15.43
CA TYR A 111 -8.32 4.29 -14.04
C TYR A 111 -9.28 5.05 -13.13
N VAL A 112 -9.60 4.48 -11.97
CA VAL A 112 -10.25 5.22 -10.87
C VAL A 112 -9.15 5.88 -10.03
N VAL A 113 -9.39 7.14 -9.64
CA VAL A 113 -8.44 7.96 -8.88
C VAL A 113 -9.08 8.35 -7.55
N GLY A 114 -8.34 8.21 -6.44
CA GLY A 114 -8.84 8.62 -5.13
C GLY A 114 -7.89 8.26 -3.98
N SER A 115 -8.31 8.57 -2.76
CA SER A 115 -7.66 8.05 -1.55
C SER A 115 -7.75 6.52 -1.54
N ILE A 116 -6.82 5.83 -0.88
CA ILE A 116 -6.87 4.36 -0.79
C ILE A 116 -8.20 3.91 -0.19
N ILE A 117 -8.63 4.50 0.93
CA ILE A 117 -9.86 4.08 1.62
C ILE A 117 -11.13 4.25 0.76
N ASP A 118 -11.21 5.32 -0.04
CA ASP A 118 -12.38 5.60 -0.88
C ASP A 118 -12.33 4.83 -2.21
N ALA A 119 -11.14 4.60 -2.76
CA ALA A 119 -10.97 3.95 -4.05
C ALA A 119 -11.03 2.42 -3.96
N ILE A 120 -10.67 1.83 -2.82
CA ILE A 120 -10.69 0.37 -2.63
C ILE A 120 -11.40 -0.06 -1.34
N TYR A 121 -10.81 0.19 -0.17
CA TYR A 121 -11.31 -0.15 1.16
C TYR A 121 -10.27 0.25 2.23
N GLU A 122 -10.67 0.20 3.50
CA GLU A 122 -9.79 0.44 4.66
C GLU A 122 -8.63 -0.56 4.75
N ALA A 123 -7.40 -0.05 4.81
CA ALA A 123 -6.18 -0.84 4.94
C ALA A 123 -5.11 -0.08 5.74
N THR A 124 -4.50 -0.76 6.71
CA THR A 124 -3.40 -0.22 7.53
C THR A 124 -2.07 -0.91 7.25
N GLY A 125 -0.96 -0.30 7.69
CA GLY A 125 0.39 -0.85 7.54
C GLY A 125 0.88 -0.92 6.09
N GLY A 126 0.35 -0.07 5.22
CA GLY A 126 0.78 0.09 3.82
C GLY A 126 1.85 1.17 3.64
#